data_AF-A0A832NRZ5-F1
#
_entry.id   AF-A0A832NRZ5-F1
#
_cell.length_a   1.000
_cell.length_b   1.000
_cell.length_c   1.000
_cell.angle_alpha   90.00
_cell.angle_beta   90.00
_cell.angle_gamma   90.00
#
_symmetry.space_group_name_H-M   'P 1'
#
loop_
_entity.id
_entity.type
_entity.pdbx_description
1 polymer ?
#
loop_
_entity_poly.entity_id
_entity_poly.type
_entity_poly.pdbx_seq_one_letter_code
_entity_poly.pdbx_strand_id
1 'polypeptide(L)'
;MNHMRVRTAITSALLIASILIGSSIPVTGYPYKPSETTVANALNYLRSVQAENGSIGDFANSAWAVMAIAAAGDDPHKWNRTNSSPSIVDYLKNNAGKLDLNKATDVERFILAITAAGEDPRNINGMNYLRILEGLWD
;
A
#
# COMPACT_ATOMS: atom_id res chain seq x y z
N MET A 1 -64.77 12.51 32.47
CA MET A 1 -64.43 11.89 31.17
C MET A 1 -63.32 12.67 30.42
N ASN A 2 -62.27 13.11 31.13
CA ASN A 2 -61.15 13.89 30.54
C ASN A 2 -59.74 13.45 31.00
N HIS A 3 -59.64 12.47 31.91
CA HIS A 3 -58.34 12.01 32.44
C HIS A 3 -57.77 10.77 31.75
N MET A 4 -58.59 10.07 30.94
CA MET A 4 -58.18 8.80 30.30
C MET A 4 -57.59 8.98 28.89
N ARG A 5 -57.73 10.17 28.27
CA ARG A 5 -57.14 10.47 26.95
C ARG A 5 -55.74 11.08 27.02
N VAL A 6 -55.36 11.66 28.16
CA VAL A 6 -54.03 12.27 28.37
C VAL A 6 -52.97 11.23 28.72
N ARG A 7 -53.36 10.15 29.42
CA ARG A 7 -52.41 9.10 29.85
C ARG A 7 -51.90 8.21 28.71
N THR A 8 -52.70 8.02 27.65
CA THR A 8 -52.28 7.26 26.47
C THR A 8 -51.37 8.05 25.53
N ALA A 9 -51.37 9.38 25.60
CA ALA A 9 -50.51 10.24 24.79
C ALA A 9 -49.08 10.36 25.35
N ILE A 10 -48.89 10.19 26.67
CA ILE A 10 -47.58 10.39 27.31
C ILE A 10 -46.76 9.08 27.32
N THR A 11 -47.40 7.90 27.28
CA THR A 11 -46.69 6.62 27.11
C THR A 11 -46.05 6.44 25.73
N SER A 12 -46.38 7.30 24.75
CA SER A 12 -45.78 7.27 23.41
C SER A 12 -44.63 8.27 23.22
N ALA A 13 -44.31 9.09 24.23
CA ALA A 13 -43.23 10.08 24.13
C ALA A 13 -41.88 9.59 24.69
N LEU A 14 -41.85 8.43 25.37
CA LEU A 14 -40.64 7.88 26.03
C LEU A 14 -39.93 6.78 25.23
N LEU A 15 -40.42 6.40 24.05
CA LEU A 15 -39.82 5.31 23.25
C LEU A 15 -39.12 5.77 21.96
N ILE A 16 -39.08 7.07 21.69
CA ILE A 16 -38.46 7.63 20.46
C ILE A 16 -37.18 8.44 20.78
N ALA A 17 -36.86 8.69 22.05
CA ALA A 17 -35.65 9.41 22.46
C ALA A 17 -34.43 8.49 22.75
N SER A 18 -34.58 7.17 22.68
CA SER A 18 -33.53 6.19 23.01
C SER A 18 -32.77 5.63 21.80
N ILE A 19 -33.08 6.08 20.58
CA ILE A 19 -32.34 5.69 19.35
C ILE A 19 -31.57 6.90 18.80
N LEU A 20 -30.76 7.55 19.64
CA LEU A 20 -29.79 8.56 19.20
C LEU A 20 -28.46 8.48 19.96
N ILE A 21 -28.11 7.31 20.47
CA ILE A 21 -26.69 7.00 20.69
C ILE A 21 -26.26 6.22 19.45
N GLY A 22 -26.12 6.93 18.33
CA GLY A 22 -25.26 6.44 17.27
C GLY A 22 -23.88 6.32 17.90
N SER A 23 -23.43 5.10 18.16
CA SER A 23 -22.03 4.83 18.44
C SER A 23 -21.28 5.34 17.22
N SER A 24 -20.75 6.56 17.30
CA SER A 24 -19.61 6.93 16.50
C SER A 24 -18.52 5.97 16.97
N ILE A 25 -18.38 4.83 16.28
CA ILE A 25 -17.15 4.07 16.36
C ILE A 25 -16.14 5.07 15.81
N PRO A 26 -15.26 5.64 16.63
CA PRO A 26 -14.21 6.46 16.06
C PRO A 26 -13.45 5.51 15.14
N VAL A 27 -13.33 5.85 13.85
CA VAL A 27 -12.46 5.13 12.92
C VAL A 27 -11.03 5.47 13.34
N THR A 28 -10.61 4.95 14.50
CA THR A 28 -9.23 4.94 14.98
C THR A 28 -8.53 3.84 14.20
N GLY A 29 -8.42 4.00 12.88
CA GLY A 29 -8.04 2.89 12.01
C GLY A 29 -7.11 3.26 10.88
N TYR A 30 -6.83 4.54 10.64
CA TYR A 30 -5.96 4.93 9.52
C TYR A 30 -5.26 6.29 9.76
N PRO A 31 -3.99 6.43 9.32
CA PRO A 31 -3.12 5.37 8.81
C PRO A 31 -2.63 4.46 9.94
N TYR A 32 -2.56 3.15 9.66
CA TYR A 32 -1.86 2.21 10.53
C TYR A 32 -0.39 2.62 10.64
N LYS A 33 0.17 2.56 11.84
CA LYS A 33 1.61 2.75 12.03
C LYS A 33 2.36 1.48 11.61
N PRO A 34 3.61 1.58 11.13
CA PRO A 34 4.45 0.40 10.87
C PRO A 34 4.54 -0.62 12.00
N SER A 35 4.43 -0.17 13.25
CA SER A 35 4.48 -1.01 14.45
C SER A 35 3.19 -1.81 14.71
N GLU A 36 2.11 -1.57 13.96
CA GLU A 36 0.85 -2.27 14.13
C GLU A 36 0.95 -3.72 13.63
N THR A 37 0.32 -4.66 14.36
CA THR A 37 0.36 -6.09 14.02
C THR A 37 -0.22 -6.40 12.64
N THR A 38 -1.20 -5.62 12.18
CA THR A 38 -1.76 -5.73 10.83
C THR A 38 -0.71 -5.48 9.75
N VAL A 39 0.16 -4.47 9.93
CA VAL A 39 1.26 -4.19 8.98
C VAL A 39 2.29 -5.31 9.04
N ALA A 40 2.67 -5.74 10.24
CA ALA A 40 3.60 -6.87 10.41
C ALA A 40 3.09 -8.15 9.73
N ASN A 41 1.80 -8.47 9.86
CA ASN A 41 1.19 -9.64 9.21
C ASN A 41 1.18 -9.52 7.68
N ALA A 42 0.90 -8.33 7.13
CA ALA A 42 0.97 -8.09 5.70
C ALA A 42 2.42 -8.24 5.16
N LEU A 43 3.41 -7.71 5.87
CA LEU A 43 4.82 -7.89 5.52
C LEU A 43 5.25 -9.36 5.59
N ASN A 44 4.81 -10.09 6.63
CA ASN A 44 5.08 -11.53 6.74
C ASN A 44 4.48 -12.32 5.58
N TYR A 45 3.27 -11.96 5.13
CA TYR A 45 2.69 -12.56 3.92
C TYR A 45 3.55 -12.26 2.69
N LEU A 46 3.94 -11.00 2.46
CA LEU A 46 4.82 -10.64 1.35
C LEU A 46 6.14 -11.42 1.36
N ARG A 47 6.77 -11.60 2.53
CA ARG A 47 7.98 -12.44 2.69
C ARG A 47 7.71 -13.91 2.35
N SER A 48 6.55 -14.43 2.73
CA SER A 48 6.19 -15.84 2.49
C SER A 48 6.02 -16.18 1.01
N VAL A 49 5.61 -15.20 0.19
CA VAL A 49 5.39 -15.36 -1.25
C VAL A 49 6.55 -14.87 -2.11
N GLN A 50 7.64 -14.37 -1.49
CA GLN A 50 8.82 -13.94 -2.22
C GLN A 50 9.52 -15.14 -2.88
N ALA A 51 9.78 -15.03 -4.18
CA ALA A 51 10.43 -16.05 -4.97
C ALA A 51 11.97 -15.98 -4.83
N GLU A 52 12.66 -17.06 -5.19
CA GLU A 52 14.12 -17.17 -5.12
C GLU A 52 14.87 -16.16 -6.00
N ASN A 53 14.24 -15.67 -7.07
CA ASN A 53 14.82 -14.65 -7.94
C ASN A 53 14.63 -13.21 -7.39
N GLY A 54 14.07 -13.07 -6.18
CA GLY A 54 13.78 -11.79 -5.52
C GLY A 54 12.37 -11.24 -5.77
N SER A 55 11.62 -11.77 -6.73
CA SER A 55 10.31 -11.20 -7.10
C SER A 55 9.21 -11.49 -6.07
N ILE A 56 8.21 -10.62 -6.02
CA ILE A 56 6.91 -10.88 -5.40
C ILE A 56 5.87 -10.76 -6.51
N GLY A 57 5.28 -11.89 -6.91
CA GLY A 57 4.45 -11.95 -8.10
C GLY A 57 5.25 -11.61 -9.37
N ASP A 58 4.70 -10.74 -10.21
CA ASP A 58 5.34 -10.25 -11.43
C ASP A 58 6.13 -8.95 -11.20
N PHE A 59 6.66 -8.37 -12.29
CA PHE A 59 7.43 -7.12 -12.23
C PHE A 59 6.62 -5.95 -11.66
N ALA A 60 5.37 -5.85 -12.09
CA ALA A 60 4.42 -4.85 -11.66
C ALA A 60 4.14 -4.92 -10.15
N ASN A 61 3.82 -6.10 -9.66
CA ASN A 61 3.52 -6.38 -8.27
C ASN A 61 4.77 -6.23 -7.39
N SER A 62 5.94 -6.60 -7.90
CA SER A 62 7.20 -6.39 -7.19
C SER A 62 7.49 -4.90 -6.98
N ALA A 63 7.20 -4.04 -7.98
CA ALA A 63 7.35 -2.59 -7.84
C ALA A 63 6.40 -2.01 -6.77
N TRP A 64 5.14 -2.45 -6.74
CA TRP A 64 4.20 -2.07 -5.69
C TRP A 64 4.63 -2.57 -4.30
N ALA A 65 5.15 -3.80 -4.24
CA ALA A 65 5.67 -4.36 -3.00
C ALA A 65 6.85 -3.54 -2.46
N VAL A 66 7.79 -3.12 -3.31
CA VAL A 66 8.90 -2.24 -2.89
C VAL A 66 8.39 -0.95 -2.24
N MET A 67 7.41 -0.28 -2.85
CA MET A 67 6.83 0.92 -2.25
C MET A 67 6.16 0.64 -0.91
N ALA A 68 5.41 -0.47 -0.80
CA ALA A 68 4.73 -0.84 0.44
C ALA A 68 5.73 -1.20 1.56
N ILE A 69 6.80 -1.90 1.23
CA ILE A 69 7.89 -2.26 2.15
C ILE A 69 8.57 -1.00 2.68
N ALA A 70 8.99 -0.10 1.77
CA ALA A 70 9.62 1.15 2.14
C ALA A 70 8.69 2.04 2.98
N ALA A 71 7.41 2.13 2.62
CA ALA A 71 6.41 2.88 3.38
C ALA A 71 6.17 2.31 4.79
N ALA A 72 6.36 1.00 4.97
CA ALA A 72 6.35 0.35 6.28
C ALA A 72 7.66 0.55 7.07
N GLY A 73 8.64 1.30 6.53
CA GLY A 73 9.92 1.58 7.18
C GLY A 73 10.94 0.44 7.10
N ASP A 74 10.61 -0.66 6.44
CA ASP A 74 11.56 -1.72 6.13
C ASP A 74 12.46 -1.29 4.95
N ASP A 75 13.71 -1.74 4.95
CA ASP A 75 14.66 -1.52 3.86
C ASP A 75 14.45 -2.57 2.73
N PRO A 76 13.96 -2.18 1.54
CA PRO A 76 13.69 -3.12 0.46
C PRO A 76 14.93 -3.89 -0.04
N HIS A 77 16.14 -3.39 0.17
CA HIS A 77 17.38 -4.11 -0.19
C HIS A 77 17.61 -5.36 0.66
N LYS A 78 16.96 -5.45 1.83
CA LYS A 78 17.01 -6.61 2.73
C LYS A 78 15.87 -7.59 2.52
N TRP A 79 15.06 -7.38 1.49
CA TRP A 79 13.99 -8.29 1.11
C TRP A 79 14.48 -9.26 0.06
N ASN A 80 15.02 -10.37 0.53
CA ASN A 80 15.43 -11.53 -0.25
C ASN A 80 14.97 -12.83 0.43
N ARG A 81 14.90 -13.92 -0.35
CA ARG A 81 14.46 -15.23 0.17
C ARG A 81 15.51 -15.88 1.07
N THR A 82 16.77 -15.75 0.69
CA THR A 82 17.96 -16.18 1.44
C THR A 82 19.04 -15.09 1.34
N ASN A 83 20.06 -15.14 2.19
CA ASN A 83 21.17 -14.17 2.16
C ASN A 83 21.95 -14.13 0.84
N SER A 84 21.86 -15.18 0.01
CA SER A 84 22.48 -15.28 -1.31
C SER A 84 21.52 -14.99 -2.46
N SER A 85 20.21 -14.94 -2.20
CA SER A 85 19.21 -14.66 -3.24
C SER A 85 19.18 -13.15 -3.53
N PRO A 86 18.91 -12.73 -4.78
CA PRO A 86 18.71 -11.32 -5.10
C PRO A 86 17.62 -10.69 -4.24
N SER A 87 17.79 -9.43 -3.88
CA SER A 87 16.72 -8.66 -3.26
C SER A 87 15.62 -8.36 -4.28
N ILE A 88 14.45 -7.92 -3.79
CA ILE A 88 13.39 -7.42 -4.66
C ILE A 88 13.83 -6.18 -5.46
N VAL A 89 14.76 -5.38 -4.92
CA VAL A 89 15.34 -4.24 -5.66
C VAL A 89 16.28 -4.72 -6.75
N ASP A 90 17.13 -5.71 -6.47
CA ASP A 90 17.98 -6.34 -7.48
C ASP A 90 17.13 -6.96 -8.59
N TYR A 91 16.02 -7.62 -8.23
CA TYR A 91 15.07 -8.15 -9.20
C TYR A 91 14.55 -7.04 -10.13
N LEU A 92 14.08 -5.91 -9.58
CA LEU A 92 13.57 -4.80 -10.40
C LEU A 92 14.65 -4.22 -11.31
N LYS A 93 15.87 -3.99 -10.81
CA LYS A 93 16.99 -3.44 -11.61
C LYS A 93 17.42 -4.40 -12.72
N ASN A 94 17.55 -5.68 -12.42
CA ASN A 94 17.99 -6.70 -13.37
C ASN A 94 16.91 -7.05 -14.42
N ASN A 95 15.64 -6.75 -14.13
CA ASN A 95 14.52 -7.04 -15.01
C ASN A 95 13.89 -5.77 -15.60
N ALA A 96 14.54 -4.61 -15.51
CA ALA A 96 13.98 -3.35 -15.98
C ALA A 96 13.68 -3.33 -17.50
N GLY A 97 14.27 -4.24 -18.28
CA GLY A 97 13.91 -4.49 -19.67
C GLY A 97 12.50 -5.07 -19.90
N LYS A 98 11.77 -5.44 -18.83
CA LYS A 98 10.35 -5.84 -18.91
C LYS A 98 9.39 -4.65 -18.99
N LEU A 99 9.89 -3.43 -18.79
CA LEU A 99 9.09 -2.22 -18.90
C LEU A 99 8.71 -1.98 -20.36
N ASP A 100 7.45 -1.67 -20.60
CA ASP A 100 7.05 -1.00 -21.82
C ASP A 100 7.40 0.49 -21.70
N LEU A 101 8.51 0.87 -22.33
CA LEU A 101 9.03 2.23 -22.27
C LEU A 101 8.16 3.25 -23.02
N ASN A 102 7.17 2.80 -23.81
CA ASN A 102 6.19 3.69 -24.46
C ASN A 102 4.97 3.96 -23.58
N LYS A 103 4.89 3.33 -22.41
CA LYS A 103 3.75 3.44 -21.51
C LYS A 103 4.16 4.18 -20.24
N ALA A 104 3.73 5.44 -20.14
CA ALA A 104 4.09 6.32 -19.04
C ALA A 104 3.86 5.67 -17.66
N THR A 105 2.72 5.02 -17.46
CA THR A 105 2.37 4.38 -16.18
C THR A 105 3.35 3.29 -15.74
N ASP A 106 3.98 2.60 -16.69
CA ASP A 106 4.94 1.54 -16.38
C ASP A 106 6.28 2.15 -15.93
N VAL A 107 6.73 3.19 -16.63
CA VAL A 107 7.93 3.96 -16.29
C VAL A 107 7.75 4.69 -14.96
N GLU A 108 6.62 5.36 -14.76
CA GLU A 108 6.25 6.06 -13.52
C GLU A 108 6.29 5.13 -12.31
N ARG A 109 5.63 3.97 -12.40
CA ARG A 109 5.62 2.98 -11.32
C ARG A 109 7.03 2.51 -10.98
N PHE A 110 7.86 2.27 -11.98
CA PHE A 110 9.24 1.87 -11.75
C PHE A 110 10.03 2.97 -11.04
N ILE A 111 9.93 4.22 -11.50
CA ILE A 111 10.55 5.39 -10.86
C ILE A 111 10.12 5.51 -9.40
N LEU A 112 8.82 5.39 -9.11
CA LEU A 112 8.29 5.44 -7.74
C LEU A 112 8.88 4.32 -6.87
N ALA A 113 8.92 3.09 -7.38
CA ALA A 113 9.44 1.94 -6.64
C ALA A 113 10.93 2.08 -6.31
N ILE A 114 11.76 2.35 -7.31
CA ILE A 114 13.21 2.46 -7.07
C ILE A 114 13.53 3.69 -6.20
N THR A 115 12.80 4.80 -6.36
CA THR A 115 13.00 5.99 -5.51
C THR A 115 12.60 5.70 -4.07
N ALA A 116 11.51 4.96 -3.85
CA ALA A 116 11.11 4.51 -2.51
C ALA A 116 12.15 3.58 -1.87
N ALA A 117 12.89 2.80 -2.66
CA ALA A 117 14.04 2.03 -2.20
C ALA A 117 15.31 2.87 -1.97
N GLY A 118 15.29 4.18 -2.28
CA GLY A 118 16.44 5.07 -2.12
C GLY A 118 17.43 5.05 -3.30
N GLU A 119 17.06 4.44 -4.43
CA GLU A 119 17.86 4.43 -5.66
C GLU A 119 17.62 5.71 -6.49
N ASP A 120 18.57 6.07 -7.37
CA ASP A 120 18.42 7.21 -8.29
C ASP A 120 17.83 6.76 -9.65
N PRO A 121 16.60 7.17 -10.02
CA PRO A 121 15.97 6.79 -11.30
C PRO A 121 16.72 7.33 -12.52
N ARG A 122 17.63 8.29 -12.35
CA ARG A 122 18.42 8.86 -13.43
C ARG A 122 19.60 7.98 -13.83
N ASN A 123 19.94 6.98 -13.02
CA ASN A 123 21.04 6.06 -13.30
C ASN A 123 20.77 4.66 -12.74
N ILE A 124 19.87 3.93 -13.39
CA ILE A 124 19.69 2.50 -13.14
C ILE A 124 20.30 1.73 -14.30
N ASN A 125 21.41 1.02 -14.07
CA ASN A 125 22.16 0.29 -15.09
C ASN A 125 22.52 1.15 -16.32
N GLY A 126 22.88 2.43 -16.09
CA GLY A 126 23.22 3.38 -17.15
C GLY A 126 22.03 4.03 -17.86
N MET A 127 20.80 3.71 -17.46
CA MET A 127 19.57 4.27 -18.02
C MET A 127 18.98 5.36 -17.13
N ASN A 128 18.55 6.45 -17.75
CA ASN A 128 17.83 7.54 -17.09
C ASN A 128 16.33 7.41 -17.38
N TYR A 129 15.58 6.84 -16.44
CA TYR A 129 14.15 6.60 -16.58
C TYR A 129 13.31 7.88 -16.47
N LEU A 130 13.81 8.90 -15.76
CA LEU A 130 13.15 10.21 -15.70
C LEU A 130 13.09 10.85 -17.09
N ARG A 131 14.21 10.82 -17.83
CA ARG A 131 14.26 11.32 -19.21
C ARG A 131 13.37 10.54 -20.16
N ILE A 132 13.23 9.22 -19.96
CA ILE A 132 12.28 8.40 -20.74
C ILE A 132 10.86 8.88 -20.49
N LEU A 133 10.48 9.09 -19.23
CA LEU A 133 9.14 9.57 -18.88
C LEU A 133 8.85 10.96 -19.45
N GLU A 134 9.81 11.89 -19.38
CA GLU A 134 9.69 13.23 -19.97
C GLU A 134 9.40 13.16 -21.48
N GLY A 135 10.14 12.33 -22.20
CA GLY A 135 9.99 12.18 -23.66
C GLY A 135 8.70 11.47 -24.12
N LEU A 136 7.83 11.02 -23.21
CA LEU A 136 6.50 10.47 -23.57
C LEU A 136 5.44 11.56 -23.74
N TRP A 137 5.74 12.79 -23.35
CA TRP A 137 4.80 13.93 -23.40
C TRP A 137 5.25 15.05 -24.34
N ASP A 138 6.41 14.88 -24.99
CA ASP A 138 6.95 15.77 -26.03
C ASP A 138 6.48 15.35 -27.43
#